data_AF-A0A7X3LHK7-F1
#
_entry.id   AF-A0A7X3LHK7-F1
#
_cell.length_a   1.000
_cell.length_b   1.000
_cell.length_c   1.000
_cell.angle_alpha   90.00
_cell.angle_beta   90.00
_cell.angle_gamma   90.00
#
_symmetry.space_group_name_H-M   'P 1'
#
loop_
_entity.id
_entity.type
_entity.pdbx_description
1 polymer ?
#
loop_
_entity_poly.entity_id
_entity_poly.type
_entity_poly.pdbx_seq_one_letter_code
_entity_poly.pdbx_strand_id
1 'polypeptide(L)' 'MYEYIFVECFLGGIFSSATHHETIAEYAQKGWRLVQVLPTHYNGQGKPTDYEIIFERPITDQ' A
#
# COMPACT_ATOMS: atom_id res chain seq x y z
N MET A 1 -19.07 -9.96 -1.33
CA MET A 1 -17.75 -10.23 -1.94
C MET A 1 -16.86 -9.01 -1.68
N TYR A 2 -15.54 -9.12 -1.73
CA TYR A 2 -14.64 -7.96 -1.58
C TYR A 2 -13.83 -7.76 -2.86
N GLU A 3 -13.59 -6.51 -3.22
CA GLU A 3 -12.60 -6.14 -4.23
C GLU A 3 -11.36 -5.58 -3.56
N TYR A 4 -10.21 -5.74 -4.22
CA TYR A 4 -8.91 -5.39 -3.70
C TYR A 4 -8.16 -4.49 -4.66
N ILE A 5 -7.33 -3.62 -4.10
CA ILE A 5 -6.35 -2.81 -4.82
C ILE A 5 -4.98 -2.91 -4.15
N PHE A 6 -3.93 -2.78 -4.96
CA PHE A 6 -2.54 -2.91 -4.56
C PHE A 6 -1.82 -1.64 -4.98
N VAL A 7 -1.28 -0.90 -4.00
CA VAL A 7 -0.60 0.37 -4.24
C VAL A 7 0.89 0.17 -3.97
N GLU A 8 1.69 0.15 -5.03
CA GLU A 8 3.15 0.05 -4.95
C GLU A 8 3.77 1.32 -4.36
N CYS A 9 4.74 1.13 -3.49
CA CYS A 9 5.50 2.18 -2.82
C CYS A 9 6.99 1.82 -2.80
N PHE A 10 7.83 2.82 -3.00
CA PHE A 10 9.28 2.66 -3.10
C PHE A 10 9.96 3.25 -1.85
N LEU A 11 10.84 2.47 -1.21
CA LEU A 11 11.68 2.92 -0.10
C LEU A 11 12.99 3.59 -0.57
N GLY A 12 13.20 3.71 -1.89
CA GLY A 12 14.48 4.10 -2.49
C GLY A 12 14.58 5.54 -3.00
N GLY A 13 15.35 6.37 -2.29
CA GLY A 13 15.84 7.69 -2.72
C GLY A 13 16.14 8.60 -1.53
N ILE A 14 17.27 9.33 -1.54
CA ILE A 14 17.75 10.20 -0.42
C ILE A 14 16.75 11.31 -0.01
N PHE A 15 15.63 11.46 -0.71
CA PHE A 15 14.66 12.55 -0.49
C PHE A 15 13.18 12.16 -0.64
N SER A 16 12.80 10.88 -0.79
CA SER A 16 11.38 10.51 -0.77
C SER A 16 10.91 10.32 0.66
N SER A 17 10.23 11.34 1.22
CA SER A 17 9.46 11.18 2.44
C SER A 17 8.47 10.02 2.26
N ALA A 18 8.41 9.09 3.21
CA ALA A 18 7.54 7.93 3.11
C ALA A 18 6.06 8.35 3.01
N THR A 19 5.48 8.32 1.82
CA THR A 19 4.11 8.80 1.52
C THR A 19 2.99 7.86 2.00
N HIS A 20 3.34 6.71 2.60
CA HIS A 20 2.38 5.71 3.06
C HIS A 20 1.23 6.27 3.90
N HIS A 21 1.50 7.22 4.82
CA HIS A 21 0.44 7.85 5.61
C HIS A 21 -0.57 8.61 4.75
N GLU A 22 -0.10 9.37 3.75
CA GLU A 22 -0.95 10.15 2.84
C GLU A 22 -1.76 9.21 1.95
N THR A 23 -1.13 8.17 1.42
CA THR A 23 -1.79 7.12 0.64
C THR A 23 -2.89 6.45 1.46
N ILE A 24 -2.60 6.00 2.69
CA ILE A 24 -3.61 5.35 3.55
C ILE A 24 -4.78 6.30 3.83
N ALA A 25 -4.50 7.57 4.15
CA ALA A 25 -5.54 8.56 4.42
C ALA A 25 -6.41 8.86 3.19
N GLU A 26 -5.81 8.93 2.00
CA GLU A 26 -6.53 9.15 0.73
C GLU A 26 -7.47 7.98 0.40
N TYR A 27 -6.98 6.74 0.53
CA TYR A 27 -7.79 5.55 0.23
C TYR A 27 -8.88 5.31 1.30
N ALA A 28 -8.60 5.61 2.56
CA ALA A 28 -9.62 5.58 3.62
C ALA A 28 -10.80 6.53 3.32
N GLN A 29 -10.53 7.75 2.84
CA GLN A 29 -11.58 8.70 2.42
C GLN A 29 -12.42 8.18 1.25
N LYS A 30 -11.84 7.33 0.40
CA LYS A 30 -12.51 6.68 -0.73
C LYS A 30 -13.26 5.40 -0.34
N GLY A 31 -13.33 5.06 0.95
CA GLY A 31 -14.02 3.87 1.47
C GLY A 31 -13.23 2.58 1.38
N TRP A 32 -11.91 2.66 1.15
CA TRP A 32 -11.02 1.50 1.14
C TRP A 32 -10.44 1.27 2.53
N ARG A 33 -10.49 0.01 2.98
CA ARG A 33 -9.93 -0.41 4.27
C ARG A 33 -8.52 -0.96 4.07
N LEU A 34 -7.57 -0.49 4.87
CA LEU A 34 -6.22 -1.06 4.93
C LEU A 34 -6.29 -2.50 5.43
N VAL A 35 -5.68 -3.42 4.67
CA VAL A 35 -5.59 -4.85 5.02
C VAL A 35 -4.17 -5.21 5.44
N GLN A 36 -3.19 -4.85 4.62
CA GLN A 36 -1.80 -5.29 4.82
C GLN A 36 -0.82 -4.35 4.12
N VAL A 37 0.41 -4.32 4.65
CA VAL A 37 1.59 -3.79 3.97
C VAL A 37 2.54 -4.96 3.73
N LEU A 38 2.95 -5.20 2.48
CA LEU A 38 3.78 -6.35 2.10
C LEU A 38 5.06 -5.87 1.39
N PRO A 39 6.25 -6.17 1.93
CA PRO A 39 7.49 -5.97 1.18
C PRO A 39 7.56 -6.91 -0.02
N THR A 40 7.78 -6.37 -1.21
CA THR A 40 7.82 -7.14 -2.46
C THR A 40 9.24 -7.41 -2.92
N HIS A 41 10.19 -6.54 -2.57
CA HIS A 41 11.59 -6.66 -2.94
C HIS A 41 12.51 -6.37 -1.76
N TYR A 42 13.62 -7.10 -1.71
CA TYR A 42 14.66 -6.96 -0.71
C TYR A 42 16.00 -6.78 -1.42
N ASN A 43 16.85 -5.91 -0.88
CA ASN A 43 18.23 -5.79 -1.35
C ASN A 43 19.10 -6.97 -0.87
N GLY A 44 20.34 -7.06 -1.34
CA GLY A 44 21.29 -8.10 -0.94
C GLY A 44 21.67 -8.15 0.55
N GLN A 45 21.17 -7.21 1.37
CA GLN A 45 21.32 -7.19 2.83
C GLN A 45 20.01 -7.55 3.56
N GLY A 46 18.97 -7.98 2.84
CA GLY A 46 17.67 -8.33 3.42
C GLY A 46 16.84 -7.12 3.85
N LYS A 47 17.17 -5.90 3.39
CA LYS A 47 16.34 -4.72 3.65
C LYS A 47 15.29 -4.56 2.55
N PRO A 48 14.01 -4.33 2.89
CA PRO A 48 12.99 -3.98 1.92
C PRO A 48 13.38 -2.77 1.09
N THR A 49 13.23 -2.86 -0.23
CA THR A 49 13.37 -1.72 -1.15
C THR A 49 12.03 -1.24 -1.67
N ASP A 50 11.07 -2.17 -1.79
CA ASP A 50 9.76 -1.93 -2.36
C ASP A 50 8.72 -2.65 -1.52
N TYR A 51 7.56 -2.03 -1.38
CA TYR A 51 6.43 -2.61 -0.68
C TYR A 51 5.13 -2.21 -1.34
N GLU A 52 4.09 -3.00 -1.13
CA GLU A 52 2.73 -2.68 -1.53
C GLU A 52 1.85 -2.46 -0.31
N ILE A 53 0.88 -1.55 -0.46
CA ILE A 53 -0.21 -1.38 0.49
C ILE A 53 -1.46 -1.99 -0.14
N ILE A 54 -2.04 -2.96 0.56
CA ILE A 54 -3.21 -3.72 0.12
C ILE A 54 -4.43 -3.16 0.81
N PHE A 55 -5.44 -2.80 0.03
CA PHE A 55 -6.74 -2.36 0.53
C PHE A 55 -7.88 -3.26 0.03
N GLU A 56 -8.94 -3.36 0.82
CA GLU A 56 -10.19 -4.01 0.45
C GLU A 56 -11.37 -3.06 0.57
N ARG A 57 -12.44 -3.30 -0.20
CA ARG A 57 -13.77 -2.74 0.07
C ARG A 57 -14.85 -3.76 -0.29
N PRO A 58 -16.02 -3.73 0.38
CA PRO A 58 -17.12 -4.63 0.05
C PRO A 58 -17.68 -4.30 -1.34
N ILE A 59 -17.85 -5.32 -2.18
CA ILE A 59 -18.61 -5.23 -3.41
C ILE A 59 -20.07 -5.13 -3.01
N THR A 60 -20.65 -3.97 -3.29
CA THR A 60 -22.08 -3.75 -3.15
C THR A 60 -22.71 -4.09 -4.50
N ASP A 61 -23.40 -5.23 -4.58
CA ASP A 61 -24.29 -5.51 -5.69
C ASP A 61 -25.44 -4.49 -5.58
N GLN A 62 -25.45 -3.47 -6.44
CA GLN A 62 -26.59 -2.56 -6.56
C GLN A 62 -27.81 -3.27 -7.15
#